data_AF-A0A4Q3SDT1-F1
#
_entry.id   AF-A0A4Q3SDT1-F1
#
_cell.length_a   1.000
_cell.length_b   1.000
_cell.length_c   1.000
_cell.angle_alpha   90.00
_cell.angle_beta   90.00
_cell.angle_gamma   90.00
#
_symmetry.space_group_name_H-M   'P 1'
#
loop_
_entity.id
_entity.type
_entity.pdbx_description
1 polymer ?
#
loop_
_entity_poly.entity_id
_entity_poly.type
_entity_poly.pdbx_seq_one_letter_code
_entity_poly.pdbx_strand_id
1 'polypeptide(L)'
;MLELADIQSGVLRPRPSPYAATYILLRIDEARAGRELLRRLSDIVTSAAAPVRPGRDTFVSVALTFEGLKALGVPQPSLDSFAWEFRQGMAARATALGDLG
;
A
#
# COMPACT_ATOMS: atom_id res chain seq x y z
N MET A 1 12.08 -5.29 -19.59
CA MET A 1 11.30 -6.40 -18.99
C MET A 1 10.88 -5.96 -17.59
N LEU A 2 9.72 -6.40 -17.08
CA LEU A 2 9.30 -6.04 -15.72
C LEU A 2 9.96 -6.96 -14.69
N GLU A 3 10.43 -6.40 -13.58
CA GLU A 3 10.96 -7.16 -12.44
C GLU A 3 9.80 -7.63 -11.56
N LEU A 4 9.17 -8.75 -11.95
CA LEU A 4 7.96 -9.24 -11.28
C LEU A 4 8.16 -9.57 -9.80
N ALA A 5 9.40 -9.84 -9.38
CA ALA A 5 9.77 -10.07 -7.99
C ALA A 5 9.50 -8.83 -7.11
N ASP A 6 9.69 -7.63 -7.66
CA ASP A 6 9.62 -6.35 -6.94
C ASP A 6 8.23 -5.69 -7.00
N ILE A 7 7.27 -6.34 -7.67
CA ILE A 7 5.90 -5.82 -7.83
C ILE A 7 4.96 -6.61 -6.93
N GLN A 8 4.11 -5.92 -6.16
CA GLN A 8 3.07 -6.59 -5.37
C GLN A 8 2.03 -7.23 -6.30
N SER A 9 1.64 -8.47 -6.04
CA SER A 9 0.72 -9.27 -6.85
C SER A 9 -0.61 -8.56 -7.14
N GLY A 10 -1.17 -7.84 -6.18
CA GLY A 10 -2.43 -7.11 -6.32
C GLY A 10 -2.40 -5.97 -7.36
N VAL A 11 -1.21 -5.55 -7.84
CA VAL A 11 -1.06 -4.55 -8.91
C VAL A 11 -1.30 -5.17 -10.29
N LEU A 12 -0.83 -6.39 -10.51
CA LEU A 12 -0.83 -7.03 -11.84
C LEU A 12 -1.80 -8.20 -11.98
N ARG A 13 -2.36 -8.69 -10.87
CA ARG A 13 -3.26 -9.85 -10.87
C ARG A 13 -4.70 -9.43 -10.60
N PRO A 14 -5.67 -10.04 -11.30
CA PRO A 14 -7.07 -9.84 -10.98
C PRO A 14 -7.37 -10.37 -9.57
N ARG A 15 -8.40 -9.80 -8.95
CA ARG A 15 -8.92 -10.33 -7.68
C ARG A 15 -9.58 -11.69 -7.95
N PRO A 16 -9.32 -12.73 -7.12
CA PRO A 16 -9.94 -14.03 -7.30
C PRO A 16 -11.46 -13.96 -7.08
N SER A 17 -12.20 -14.92 -7.65
CA SER A 17 -13.64 -15.09 -7.40
C SER A 17 -13.91 -16.48 -6.82
N PRO A 18 -14.59 -16.60 -5.67
CA PRO A 18 -15.12 -15.52 -4.84
C PRO A 18 -14.01 -14.70 -4.14
N TYR A 19 -14.27 -13.42 -3.89
CA TYR A 19 -13.32 -12.50 -3.25
C TYR A 19 -13.74 -12.16 -1.83
N ALA A 20 -12.83 -12.35 -0.87
CA ALA A 20 -12.92 -11.78 0.47
C ALA A 20 -11.63 -11.04 0.79
N ALA A 21 -11.74 -9.91 1.49
CA ALA A 21 -10.60 -9.15 1.97
C ALA A 21 -10.85 -8.48 3.31
N THR A 22 -9.79 -8.36 4.09
CA THR A 22 -9.74 -7.57 5.32
C THR A 22 -8.79 -6.41 5.10
N TYR A 23 -9.26 -5.19 5.35
CA TYR A 23 -8.43 -3.99 5.32
C TYR A 23 -8.12 -3.59 6.76
N ILE A 24 -6.83 -3.57 7.11
CA ILE A 24 -6.34 -3.13 8.42
C ILE A 24 -5.72 -1.75 8.24
N LEU A 25 -6.36 -0.73 8.84
CA LEU A 25 -5.83 0.63 8.85
C LEU A 25 -5.03 0.83 10.13
N LEU A 26 -3.77 1.26 9.97
CA LEU A 26 -2.84 1.51 11.08
C LEU A 26 -2.35 2.94 11.01
N ARG A 27 -2.17 3.56 12.18
CA ARG A 27 -1.50 4.85 12.34
C ARG A 27 -0.09 4.60 12.86
N ILE A 28 0.89 5.28 12.27
CA ILE A 28 2.29 5.22 12.70
C ILE A 28 2.54 6.42 13.60
N ASP A 29 2.75 6.16 14.89
CA ASP A 29 3.05 7.19 15.89
C ASP A 29 4.55 7.33 16.14
N GLU A 30 5.31 6.25 15.92
CA GLU A 30 6.75 6.19 16.17
C GLU A 30 7.45 5.64 14.93
N ALA A 31 8.34 6.46 14.34
CA ALA A 31 8.90 6.19 13.04
C ALA A 31 9.76 4.92 13.01
N ARG A 32 10.47 4.59 14.09
CA ARG A 32 11.29 3.37 14.17
C ARG A 32 10.40 2.13 14.19
N ALA A 33 9.36 2.10 15.03
CA ALA A 33 8.38 1.02 15.05
C ALA A 33 7.67 0.85 13.69
N GLY A 34 7.30 1.95 13.04
CA GLY A 34 6.72 1.92 11.70
C GLY A 34 7.65 1.29 10.65
N ARG A 35 8.94 1.66 10.66
CA ARG A 35 9.95 1.07 9.77
C ARG A 35 10.19 -0.40 10.06
N GLU A 36 10.20 -0.81 11.33
CA GLU A 36 10.31 -2.22 11.71
C GLU A 36 9.08 -3.03 11.27
N LEU A 37 7.88 -2.47 11.36
CA LEU A 37 6.67 -3.08 10.81
C LEU A 37 6.80 -3.27 9.30
N LEU A 38 7.22 -2.25 8.55
CA LEU A 38 7.41 -2.35 7.11
C LEU A 38 8.46 -3.41 6.73
N ARG A 39 9.56 -3.50 7.48
CA ARG A 39 10.59 -4.54 7.30
C ARG A 39 10.02 -5.95 7.49
N ARG A 40 9.13 -6.16 8.45
CA ARG A 40 8.45 -7.47 8.62
C ARG A 40 7.42 -7.73 7.53
N LEU A 41 6.72 -6.69 7.09
CA LEU A 41 5.73 -6.78 6.02
C LEU A 41 6.39 -7.14 4.69
N SER A 42 7.58 -6.62 4.38
CA SER A 42 8.28 -6.94 3.13
C SER A 42 8.57 -8.44 2.98
N ASP A 43 8.71 -9.18 4.08
CA ASP A 43 8.95 -10.63 4.07
C ASP A 43 7.69 -11.43 3.70
N ILE A 44 6.50 -10.85 3.85
CA ILE A 44 5.21 -11.56 3.65
C ILE A 44 4.35 -10.98 2.52
N VAL A 45 4.63 -9.76 2.06
CA VAL A 45 3.94 -9.16 0.91
C VAL A 45 4.10 -10.07 -0.30
N THR A 46 2.97 -10.38 -0.94
CA THR A 46 2.96 -11.36 -2.01
C THR A 46 3.36 -10.71 -3.33
N SER A 47 4.53 -11.10 -3.84
CA SER A 47 5.08 -10.66 -5.13
C SER A 47 4.27 -11.17 -6.35
N ALA A 48 4.29 -10.43 -7.45
CA ALA A 48 3.70 -10.79 -8.73
C ALA A 48 4.44 -11.96 -9.41
N ALA A 49 5.67 -12.28 -9.00
CA ALA A 49 6.38 -13.49 -9.41
C ALA A 49 5.90 -14.76 -8.68
N ALA A 50 5.14 -14.64 -7.58
CA ALA A 50 4.75 -15.79 -6.77
C ALA A 50 3.84 -16.75 -7.57
N PRO A 51 4.12 -18.06 -7.62
CA PRO A 51 3.30 -18.99 -8.39
C PRO A 51 1.86 -19.01 -7.86
N VAL A 52 0.89 -19.10 -8.78
CA VAL A 52 -0.49 -19.40 -8.41
C VAL A 52 -0.52 -20.83 -7.89
N ARG A 53 -0.84 -21.03 -6.62
CA ARG A 53 -0.92 -22.36 -5.99
C ARG A 53 -2.36 -22.66 -5.58
N PRO A 54 -2.91 -23.83 -5.94
CA PRO A 54 -4.17 -24.29 -5.36
C PRO A 54 -4.06 -24.33 -3.83
N GLY A 55 -5.00 -23.71 -3.11
CA GLY A 55 -5.04 -23.66 -1.64
C GLY A 55 -4.20 -22.56 -0.98
N ARG A 56 -3.51 -21.70 -1.75
CA ARG A 56 -2.96 -20.44 -1.22
C ARG A 56 -3.99 -19.35 -1.43
N ASP A 57 -4.96 -19.31 -0.53
CA ASP A 57 -6.17 -18.49 -0.68
C ASP A 57 -6.01 -17.06 -0.13
N THR A 58 -4.80 -16.70 0.32
CA THR A 58 -4.54 -15.38 0.92
C THR A 58 -3.30 -14.74 0.33
N PHE A 59 -3.46 -13.47 -0.03
CA PHE A 59 -2.41 -12.59 -0.54
C PHE A 59 -2.31 -11.40 0.39
N VAL A 60 -1.08 -10.97 0.69
CA VAL A 60 -0.83 -9.77 1.49
C VAL A 60 -0.35 -8.66 0.57
N SER A 61 -0.93 -7.48 0.72
CA SER A 61 -0.49 -6.26 0.05
C SER A 61 -0.47 -5.12 1.05
N VAL A 62 0.43 -4.17 0.84
CA VAL A 62 0.64 -3.01 1.72
C VAL A 62 0.64 -1.75 0.88
N ALA A 63 -0.07 -0.74 1.36
CA ALA A 63 -0.07 0.60 0.81
C ALA A 63 0.21 1.62 1.92
N LEU A 64 0.81 2.73 1.55
CA LEU A 64 1.13 3.84 2.44
C LEU A 64 0.42 5.09 1.93
N THR A 65 -0.13 5.87 2.86
CA THR A 65 -0.63 7.22 2.56
C THR A 65 0.53 8.21 2.58
N PHE A 66 0.32 9.40 2.03
CA PHE A 66 1.30 10.49 2.11
C PHE A 66 1.70 10.83 3.55
N GLU A 67 0.71 10.93 4.45
CA GLU A 67 0.97 11.15 5.88
C GLU A 67 1.69 9.97 6.54
N GLY A 68 1.44 8.73 6.09
CA GLY A 68 2.20 7.55 6.53
C GLY A 68 3.68 7.63 6.14
N LEU A 69 3.98 8.05 4.90
CA LEU A 69 5.36 8.27 4.44
C LEU A 69 6.06 9.37 5.25
N LYS A 70 5.35 10.47 5.55
CA LYS A 70 5.84 11.52 6.46
C LYS A 70 6.14 10.99 7.85
N ALA A 71 5.21 10.24 8.45
CA ALA A 71 5.39 9.63 9.78
C ALA A 71 6.56 8.64 9.83
N LEU A 72 6.87 7.98 8.71
CA LEU A 72 8.03 7.10 8.56
C LEU A 72 9.37 7.85 8.41
N GLY A 73 9.33 9.17 8.26
CA GLY A 73 10.52 10.02 8.09
C GLY A 73 11.10 10.00 6.68
N VAL A 74 10.28 9.76 5.65
CA VAL A 74 10.72 9.88 4.26
C VAL A 74 11.18 11.33 3.98
N PRO A 75 12.34 11.55 3.33
CA PRO A 75 12.85 12.90 3.08
C PRO A 75 11.88 13.76 2.26
N GLN A 76 11.83 15.06 2.57
CA GLN A 76 10.94 16.01 1.91
C GLN A 76 11.06 16.01 0.37
N PRO A 77 12.26 15.95 -0.25
CA PRO A 77 12.36 15.90 -1.71
C PRO A 77 11.65 14.70 -2.33
N SER A 78 11.63 13.55 -1.65
CA SER A 78 10.88 12.37 -2.12
C SER A 78 9.38 12.56 -1.94
N LEU A 79 8.95 13.18 -0.84
CA LEU A 79 7.54 13.50 -0.60
C LEU A 79 7.01 14.48 -1.66
N ASP A 80 7.80 15.48 -2.03
CA ASP A 80 7.41 16.51 -3.00
C ASP A 80 7.28 15.98 -4.43
N SER A 81 7.90 14.84 -4.75
CA SER A 81 7.80 14.20 -6.06
C SER A 81 6.45 13.51 -6.34
N PHE A 82 5.62 13.29 -5.30
CA PHE A 82 4.32 12.65 -5.50
C PHE A 82 3.30 13.58 -6.15
N ALA A 83 2.36 12.99 -6.90
CA ALA A 83 1.22 13.70 -7.47
C ALA A 83 0.47 14.50 -6.40
N TRP A 84 0.00 15.68 -6.77
CA TRP A 84 -0.65 16.63 -5.85
C TRP A 84 -1.86 15.99 -5.13
N GLU A 85 -2.64 15.18 -5.84
CA GLU A 85 -3.80 14.44 -5.33
C GLU A 85 -3.43 13.49 -4.19
N PHE A 86 -2.28 12.82 -4.32
CA PHE A 86 -1.78 11.90 -3.31
C PHE A 86 -1.28 12.67 -2.08
N ARG A 87 -0.59 13.80 -2.30
CA ARG A 87 -0.12 14.69 -1.23
C ARG A 87 -1.27 15.27 -0.41
N GLN A 88 -2.37 15.66 -1.06
CA GLN A 88 -3.55 16.19 -0.37
C GLN A 88 -4.35 15.13 0.40
N GLY A 89 -4.32 13.88 -0.06
CA GLY A 89 -5.20 12.83 0.44
C GLY A 89 -6.62 12.93 -0.12
N MET A 90 -7.41 11.88 0.08
CA MET A 90 -8.76 11.77 -0.48
C MET A 90 -9.77 12.65 0.25
N ALA A 91 -9.71 12.71 1.59
CA ALA A 91 -10.65 13.47 2.41
C ALA A 91 -10.64 14.98 2.10
N ALA A 92 -9.46 15.59 1.93
CA ALA A 92 -9.34 17.00 1.54
C ALA A 92 -9.90 17.28 0.14
N ARG A 93 -10.07 16.24 -0.69
CA ARG A 93 -10.60 16.32 -2.05
C ARG A 93 -12.05 15.85 -2.16
N ALA A 94 -12.71 15.50 -1.05
CA ALA A 94 -14.08 14.96 -1.02
C ALA A 94 -15.05 15.77 -1.89
N THR A 95 -15.08 17.10 -1.75
CA THR A 95 -15.93 17.98 -2.57
C THR A 95 -15.62 17.91 -4.06
N ALA A 96 -14.33 17.87 -4.43
CA ALA A 96 -13.91 17.76 -5.84
C ALA A 96 -14.20 16.38 -6.43
N LEU A 97 -14.28 15.34 -5.59
CA LEU A 97 -14.63 13.97 -5.96
C LEU A 97 -16.15 13.73 -6.02
N GLY A 98 -16.96 14.68 -5.54
CA GLY A 98 -18.41 14.56 -5.49
C GLY A 98 -18.92 13.78 -4.28
N ASP A 99 -18.11 13.62 -3.25
CA ASP A 99 -18.52 12.99 -1.99
C ASP A 99 -19.57 13.88 -1.28
N LEU A 100 -20.58 13.25 -0.69
CA LEU A 100 -21.62 13.90 0.10
C LEU A 100 -21.41 13.55 1.58
N GLY A 101 -21.21 14.56 2.44
CA GLY A 101 -21.00 14.38 3.88
C GLY A 101 -20.06 15.40 4.49
#